data_AF-A0A956R027-F1
#
_entry.id   AF-A0A956R027-F1
#
_cell.length_a   1.000
_cell.length_b   1.000
_cell.length_c   1.000
_cell.angle_alpha   90.00
_cell.angle_beta   90.00
_cell.angle_gamma   90.00
#
_symmetry.space_group_name_H-M   'P 1'
#
loop_
_entity.id
_entity.type
_entity.pdbx_description
1 polymer ?
#
loop_
_entity_poly.entity_id
_entity_poly.type
_entity_poly.pdbx_seq_one_letter_code
_entity_poly.pdbx_strand_id
1 'polypeptide(L)'
;MLPIEAHLHEADVSFDGGDLDCGSGLLLLIRQHIDPLEKGGLLKILSTESSVEAELPAWCRLTGNELVSYTKQGRQRSYLIAKGKLADRSSALPNISPALEVVPVSHPASLPEPAEAPAIEPLSVMGVGSWPRPSWVVRAIHEHLEGRLSDEEFATVCADATRLAVADQEQAGADVISDGEQGRDNYASFVGGLLDNCRLVPLSDLLAMVEHPDEFKAELDSLDVPAESVRHPVVFGPLGRSRPLVANEAEQVLSLTDRPVKAALPGPYLLTRLMWLDCITDRVYASREELSNDIVRVLKEECHHLLSLGVSLVQFDEPVLSEVVFTGPKNKRSFMCGALSESGDAGEELAFAGSLINRVVEGLPLSRTAVHVCRGNWTTDESVALTGSYEPLLAVLSSLTVGTLFLELCTPRAGEIEVLAGLPASIRVGAGMVNPKSPETETVDDILRRIERAASVLGAERLLLTPDCGFATFCDSPVCSRDGARAKLANLKAAASRFKMS
;
A
#
# COMPACT_ATOMS: atom_id res chain seq x y z
N MET A 1 -5.30 -2.50 -51.98
CA MET A 1 -6.66 -2.49 -51.41
C MET A 1 -7.49 -1.53 -52.26
N LEU A 2 -8.76 -1.83 -52.56
CA LEU A 2 -9.66 -0.91 -53.26
C LEU A 2 -10.47 -0.09 -52.23
N PRO A 3 -10.89 1.15 -52.55
CA PRO A 3 -11.70 1.94 -51.64
C PRO A 3 -13.10 1.32 -51.47
N ILE A 4 -13.63 1.39 -50.26
CA ILE A 4 -15.01 0.97 -49.94
C ILE A 4 -15.93 2.19 -49.75
N GLU A 5 -17.23 1.98 -49.80
CA GLU A 5 -18.23 3.06 -49.65
C GLU A 5 -18.29 3.61 -48.21
N ALA A 6 -18.20 2.72 -47.22
CA ALA A 6 -18.20 3.05 -45.79
C ALA A 6 -17.39 2.02 -44.98
N HIS A 7 -16.80 2.44 -43.87
CA HIS A 7 -16.09 1.53 -42.96
C HIS A 7 -17.04 0.54 -42.30
N LEU A 8 -16.63 -0.73 -42.22
CA LEU A 8 -17.42 -1.81 -41.59
C LEU A 8 -17.29 -1.83 -40.06
N HIS A 9 -16.30 -1.13 -39.51
CA HIS A 9 -16.04 -1.03 -38.08
C HIS A 9 -15.98 0.44 -37.66
N GLU A 10 -16.47 0.72 -36.46
CA GLU A 10 -16.33 2.03 -35.83
C GLU A 10 -14.91 2.19 -35.28
N ALA A 11 -14.39 3.42 -35.33
CA ALA A 11 -13.05 3.73 -34.84
C ALA A 11 -13.11 4.08 -33.36
N ASP A 12 -12.13 3.60 -32.59
CA ASP A 12 -12.01 3.92 -31.17
C ASP A 12 -11.45 5.34 -30.98
N VAL A 13 -10.58 5.78 -31.89
CA VAL A 13 -10.02 7.14 -31.95
C VAL A 13 -10.04 7.65 -33.39
N SER A 14 -10.24 8.95 -33.58
CA SER A 14 -10.13 9.56 -34.90
C SER A 14 -9.56 10.97 -34.89
N PHE A 15 -8.81 11.33 -35.94
CA PHE A 15 -8.35 12.69 -36.17
C PHE A 15 -8.31 13.05 -37.66
N ASP A 16 -8.23 14.36 -37.95
CA ASP A 16 -8.07 14.90 -39.30
C ASP A 16 -6.60 15.31 -39.53
N GLY A 17 -5.94 14.62 -40.45
CA GLY A 17 -4.56 14.86 -40.85
C GLY A 17 -4.40 15.90 -41.97
N GLY A 18 -5.50 16.45 -42.50
CA GLY A 18 -5.45 17.55 -43.47
C GLY A 18 -4.69 17.20 -44.74
N ASP A 19 -3.74 18.04 -45.13
CA ASP A 19 -2.86 17.91 -46.30
C ASP A 19 -1.44 17.42 -45.94
N LEU A 20 -1.24 16.89 -44.73
CA LEU A 20 0.06 16.35 -44.31
C LEU A 20 0.37 15.02 -45.01
N ASP A 21 1.60 14.91 -45.53
CA ASP A 21 2.15 13.65 -46.04
C ASP A 21 2.82 12.80 -44.91
N CYS A 22 3.15 11.54 -45.19
CA CYS A 22 3.77 10.66 -44.19
C CYS A 22 5.24 11.02 -43.88
N GLY A 23 5.91 11.84 -44.68
CA GLY A 23 7.28 12.32 -44.44
C GLY A 23 7.37 13.61 -43.60
N SER A 24 6.32 14.44 -43.63
CA SER A 24 6.33 15.83 -43.16
C SER A 24 5.57 16.05 -41.84
N GLY A 25 4.87 15.03 -41.32
CA GLY A 25 4.25 15.10 -40.00
C GLY A 25 3.10 14.15 -39.72
N LEU A 26 2.46 13.58 -40.74
CA LEU A 26 1.27 12.74 -40.52
C LEU A 26 1.58 11.50 -39.65
N LEU A 27 2.75 10.89 -39.80
CA LEU A 27 3.14 9.72 -39.01
C LEU A 27 3.30 10.02 -37.51
N LEU A 28 3.67 11.26 -37.14
CA LEU A 28 3.76 11.67 -35.73
C LEU A 28 2.36 11.72 -35.10
N LEU A 29 1.39 12.27 -35.83
CA LEU A 29 -0.01 12.28 -35.40
C LEU A 29 -0.58 10.86 -35.36
N ILE A 30 -0.25 10.01 -36.33
CA ILE A 30 -0.66 8.61 -36.31
C ILE A 30 -0.12 7.92 -35.06
N ARG A 31 1.17 8.06 -34.74
CA ARG A 31 1.78 7.50 -33.53
C ARG A 31 1.11 7.99 -32.26
N GLN A 32 0.90 9.30 -32.14
CA GLN A 32 0.23 9.91 -30.99
C GLN A 32 -1.14 9.28 -30.69
N HIS A 33 -1.87 8.84 -31.71
CA HIS A 33 -3.22 8.29 -31.55
C HIS A 33 -3.29 6.76 -31.63
N ILE A 34 -2.31 6.08 -32.24
CA ILE A 34 -2.30 4.61 -32.37
C ILE A 34 -1.49 3.93 -31.27
N ASP A 35 -0.43 4.56 -30.78
CA ASP A 35 0.44 3.98 -29.75
C ASP A 35 -0.31 3.77 -28.41
N PRO A 36 -1.26 4.65 -28.00
CA PRO A 36 -2.09 4.41 -26.82
C PRO A 36 -3.17 3.33 -26.97
N LEU A 37 -3.51 2.91 -28.19
CA LEU A 37 -4.57 1.91 -28.39
C LEU A 37 -4.13 0.52 -27.90
N GLU A 38 -5.07 -0.32 -27.50
CA GLU A 38 -4.79 -1.76 -27.30
C GLU A 38 -4.58 -2.47 -28.65
N LYS A 39 -4.01 -3.69 -28.65
CA LYS A 39 -3.95 -4.51 -29.87
C LYS A 39 -5.38 -4.79 -30.37
N GLY A 40 -5.62 -4.57 -31.66
CA GLY A 40 -6.94 -4.61 -32.28
C GLY A 40 -7.74 -3.30 -32.19
N GLY A 41 -7.25 -2.29 -31.47
CA GLY A 41 -7.83 -0.95 -31.43
C GLY A 41 -7.75 -0.25 -32.78
N LEU A 42 -8.78 0.50 -33.14
CA LEU A 42 -9.02 1.10 -34.45
C LEU A 42 -8.85 2.62 -34.43
N LEU A 43 -7.91 3.10 -35.26
CA LEU A 43 -7.68 4.51 -35.52
C LEU A 43 -8.25 4.89 -36.89
N LYS A 44 -9.08 5.94 -36.93
CA LYS A 44 -9.52 6.58 -38.18
C LYS A 44 -8.77 7.87 -38.46
N ILE A 45 -8.25 8.00 -39.68
CA ILE A 45 -7.49 9.16 -40.15
C ILE A 45 -8.20 9.74 -41.36
N LEU A 46 -8.58 11.02 -41.30
CA LEU A 46 -8.99 11.76 -42.48
C LEU A 46 -7.77 12.41 -43.12
N SER A 47 -7.65 12.36 -44.45
CA SER A 47 -6.57 13.02 -45.18
C SER A 47 -7.02 13.44 -46.57
N THR A 48 -6.54 14.59 -47.01
CA THR A 48 -6.72 15.13 -48.36
C THR A 48 -5.46 15.00 -49.23
N GLU A 49 -4.34 14.60 -48.61
CA GLU A 49 -3.08 14.37 -49.31
C GLU A 49 -3.12 13.05 -50.09
N SER A 50 -2.71 13.14 -51.36
CA SER A 50 -2.72 12.05 -52.31
C SER A 50 -1.62 11.00 -52.08
N SER A 51 -0.45 11.40 -51.59
CA SER A 51 0.68 10.48 -51.35
C SER A 51 0.40 9.46 -50.26
N VAL A 52 -0.44 9.81 -49.27
CA VAL A 52 -0.84 8.95 -48.15
C VAL A 52 -1.46 7.64 -48.63
N GLU A 53 -2.18 7.66 -49.76
CA GLU A 53 -2.82 6.47 -50.35
C GLU A 53 -1.79 5.40 -50.75
N ALA A 54 -0.57 5.82 -51.10
CA ALA A 54 0.54 4.93 -51.45
C ALA A 54 1.46 4.60 -50.26
N GLU A 55 1.68 5.56 -49.37
CA GLU A 55 2.68 5.48 -48.29
C GLU A 55 2.16 4.77 -47.03
N LEU A 56 0.92 5.06 -46.63
CA LEU A 56 0.33 4.55 -45.39
C LEU A 56 0.24 3.01 -45.33
N PRO A 57 -0.12 2.29 -46.42
CA PRO A 57 -0.09 0.83 -46.42
C PRO A 57 1.31 0.24 -46.19
N ALA A 58 2.36 0.91 -46.67
CA ALA A 58 3.74 0.47 -46.45
C ALA A 58 4.16 0.68 -45.01
N TRP A 59 3.82 1.83 -44.42
CA TRP A 59 4.04 2.11 -43.00
C TRP A 59 3.35 1.11 -42.08
N CYS A 60 2.08 0.75 -42.36
CA CYS A 60 1.34 -0.23 -41.57
C CYS A 60 2.09 -1.58 -41.53
N ARG A 61 2.56 -2.07 -42.68
CA ARG A 61 3.34 -3.32 -42.77
C ARG A 61 4.65 -3.25 -41.98
N LEU A 62 5.37 -2.13 -42.06
CA LEU A 62 6.65 -1.95 -41.37
C LEU A 62 6.50 -1.86 -39.84
N THR A 63 5.36 -1.35 -39.37
CA THR A 63 5.08 -1.15 -37.93
C THR A 63 4.25 -2.26 -37.31
N GLY A 64 3.90 -3.30 -38.08
CA GLY A 64 3.09 -4.41 -37.60
C GLY A 64 1.60 -4.09 -37.44
N ASN A 65 1.14 -2.95 -37.95
CA ASN A 65 -0.27 -2.54 -37.94
C ASN A 65 -1.01 -3.01 -39.20
N GLU A 66 -2.34 -3.07 -39.13
CA GLU A 66 -3.19 -3.52 -40.23
C GLU A 66 -4.02 -2.35 -40.77
N LEU A 67 -3.84 -2.01 -42.05
CA LEU A 67 -4.79 -1.15 -42.75
C LEU A 67 -6.06 -1.97 -43.02
N VAL A 68 -7.13 -1.69 -42.27
CA VAL A 68 -8.39 -2.45 -42.29
C VAL A 68 -9.23 -2.09 -43.51
N SER A 69 -9.40 -0.79 -43.76
CA SER A 69 -10.15 -0.29 -44.90
C SER A 69 -9.83 1.17 -45.19
N TYR A 70 -10.19 1.63 -46.39
CA TYR A 70 -10.21 3.06 -46.67
C TYR A 70 -11.37 3.45 -47.59
N THR A 71 -11.87 4.67 -47.43
CA THR A 71 -12.90 5.26 -48.30
C THR A 71 -12.32 6.45 -49.06
N LYS A 72 -12.97 6.82 -50.17
CA LYS A 72 -12.54 7.95 -51.01
C LYS A 72 -13.75 8.73 -51.52
N GLN A 73 -13.86 9.98 -51.10
CA GLN A 73 -14.90 10.91 -51.55
C GLN A 73 -14.24 12.19 -52.08
N GLY A 74 -14.21 12.33 -53.40
CA GLY A 74 -13.49 13.45 -54.05
C GLY A 74 -12.00 13.44 -53.69
N ARG A 75 -11.54 14.51 -53.05
CA ARG A 75 -10.15 14.65 -52.57
C ARG A 75 -9.92 14.09 -51.16
N GLN A 76 -10.97 13.80 -50.41
CA GLN A 76 -10.84 13.29 -49.04
C GLN A 76 -10.79 11.76 -49.03
N ARG A 77 -9.87 11.22 -48.24
CA ARG A 77 -9.75 9.81 -47.91
C ARG A 77 -9.94 9.63 -46.41
N SER A 78 -10.57 8.52 -46.02
CA SER A 78 -10.64 8.07 -44.64
C SER A 78 -9.97 6.72 -44.55
N TYR A 79 -8.95 6.58 -43.71
CA TYR A 79 -8.23 5.33 -43.49
C TYR A 79 -8.57 4.79 -42.11
N LEU A 80 -8.83 3.49 -42.02
CA LEU A 80 -9.07 2.80 -40.76
C LEU A 80 -7.93 1.80 -40.53
N ILE A 81 -7.20 1.96 -39.44
CA ILE A 81 -6.01 1.17 -39.11
C ILE A 81 -6.23 0.47 -37.76
N ALA A 82 -5.93 -0.82 -37.68
CA ALA A 82 -5.86 -1.55 -36.42
C ALA A 82 -4.42 -1.55 -35.88
N LYS A 83 -4.25 -1.37 -34.57
CA LYS A 83 -2.98 -1.63 -33.89
C LYS A 83 -2.72 -3.14 -33.87
N GLY A 84 -1.67 -3.63 -34.51
CA GLY A 84 -1.53 -5.08 -34.71
C GLY A 84 -2.47 -5.63 -35.80
N LYS A 85 -3.11 -6.78 -35.56
CA LYS A 85 -4.12 -7.35 -36.48
C LYS A 85 -5.54 -7.00 -36.03
N LEU A 86 -6.45 -6.81 -36.98
CA LEU A 86 -7.88 -6.65 -36.68
C LEU A 86 -8.45 -7.91 -35.99
N ALA A 87 -7.91 -9.09 -36.30
CA ALA A 87 -8.28 -10.34 -35.62
C ALA A 87 -7.94 -10.34 -34.13
N ASP A 88 -6.99 -9.49 -33.69
CA ASP A 88 -6.66 -9.30 -32.28
C ASP A 88 -7.67 -8.39 -31.57
N ARG A 89 -8.60 -7.77 -32.31
CA ARG A 89 -9.72 -7.00 -31.76
C ARG A 89 -10.63 -7.95 -31.02
N SER A 90 -10.37 -8.11 -29.73
CA SER A 90 -11.27 -8.83 -28.85
C SER A 90 -12.59 -8.08 -28.78
N SER A 91 -13.66 -8.68 -29.31
CA SER A 91 -15.04 -8.18 -29.12
C SER A 91 -15.52 -8.25 -27.66
N ALA A 92 -14.64 -8.58 -26.75
CA ALA A 92 -14.84 -8.52 -25.33
C ALA A 92 -13.53 -8.02 -24.71
N LEU A 93 -13.60 -6.97 -23.90
CA LEU A 93 -12.69 -6.89 -22.75
C LEU A 93 -12.59 -8.30 -22.13
N PRO A 94 -11.44 -8.73 -21.59
CA PRO A 94 -11.43 -9.87 -20.70
C PRO A 94 -12.59 -9.66 -19.73
N ASN A 95 -13.58 -10.55 -19.82
CA ASN A 95 -14.76 -10.49 -18.98
C ASN A 95 -14.27 -10.92 -17.60
N ILE A 96 -13.62 -10.00 -16.89
CA ILE A 96 -13.66 -10.01 -15.43
C ILE A 96 -15.16 -10.06 -15.16
N SER A 97 -15.63 -11.20 -14.68
CA SER A 97 -17.06 -11.42 -14.41
C SER A 97 -17.65 -10.22 -13.70
N PRO A 98 -18.91 -9.91 -14.04
CA PRO A 98 -19.43 -8.59 -14.38
C PRO A 98 -19.16 -7.56 -13.30
N ALA A 99 -19.04 -6.30 -13.74
CA ALA A 99 -19.15 -5.07 -12.95
C ALA A 99 -19.61 -5.36 -11.52
N LEU A 100 -18.67 -5.25 -10.57
CA LEU A 100 -19.00 -5.26 -9.16
C LEU A 100 -20.25 -4.40 -9.00
N GLU A 101 -21.36 -4.99 -8.55
CA GLU A 101 -22.57 -4.21 -8.33
C GLU A 101 -22.19 -3.16 -7.29
N VAL A 102 -22.05 -1.92 -7.75
CA VAL A 102 -21.59 -0.83 -6.90
C VAL A 102 -22.67 -0.62 -5.86
N VAL A 103 -22.35 -0.98 -4.62
CA VAL A 103 -23.28 -0.84 -3.50
C VAL A 103 -23.29 0.63 -3.05
N PRO A 104 -24.47 1.18 -2.71
CA PRO A 104 -24.53 2.52 -2.13
C PRO A 104 -23.73 2.61 -0.83
N VAL A 105 -22.90 3.64 -0.72
CA VAL A 105 -22.14 3.91 0.51
C VAL A 105 -23.09 4.51 1.56
N SER A 106 -23.10 3.91 2.75
CA SER A 106 -23.79 4.44 3.91
C SER A 106 -22.79 5.15 4.83
N HIS A 107 -23.22 6.24 5.45
CA HIS A 107 -22.43 6.97 6.43
C HIS A 107 -23.09 6.88 7.81
N PRO A 108 -22.34 6.62 8.89
CA PRO A 108 -22.90 6.65 10.23
C PRO A 108 -23.39 8.06 10.57
N ALA A 109 -24.55 8.15 11.23
CA ALA A 109 -25.12 9.44 11.64
C ALA A 109 -24.25 10.19 12.67
N SER A 110 -23.47 9.45 13.46
CA SER A 110 -22.52 9.95 14.44
C SER A 110 -21.40 8.93 14.65
N LEU A 111 -20.21 9.40 14.99
CA LEU A 111 -19.09 8.55 15.39
C LEU A 111 -19.16 8.27 16.90
N PRO A 112 -18.86 7.04 17.35
CA PRO A 112 -18.83 6.74 18.77
C PRO A 112 -17.70 7.49 19.47
N GLU A 113 -17.92 7.84 20.74
CA GLU A 113 -16.91 8.50 21.58
C GLU A 113 -15.88 7.47 22.09
N PRO A 114 -14.61 7.86 22.26
CA PRO A 114 -13.60 7.02 22.89
C PRO A 114 -14.01 6.56 24.30
N ALA A 115 -13.95 5.26 24.57
CA ALA A 115 -14.13 4.71 25.92
C ALA A 115 -12.86 4.89 26.76
N GLU A 116 -12.95 4.72 28.08
CA GLU A 116 -11.77 4.63 28.94
C GLU A 116 -10.89 3.43 28.53
N ALA A 117 -9.58 3.61 28.61
CA ALA A 117 -8.60 2.58 28.26
C ALA A 117 -7.35 2.70 29.15
N PRO A 118 -6.65 1.59 29.43
CA PRO A 118 -5.38 1.63 30.16
C PRO A 118 -4.36 2.56 29.49
N ALA A 119 -3.68 3.38 30.30
CA ALA A 119 -2.64 4.28 29.81
C ALA A 119 -1.37 3.50 29.42
N ILE A 120 -0.62 4.04 28.46
CA ILE A 120 0.68 3.52 28.05
C ILE A 120 1.76 4.38 28.69
N GLU A 121 2.42 3.81 29.69
CA GLU A 121 3.45 4.49 30.48
C GLU A 121 4.77 4.66 29.72
N PRO A 122 5.62 5.64 30.10
CA PRO A 122 6.97 5.74 29.59
C PRO A 122 7.77 4.44 29.73
N LEU A 123 8.63 4.20 28.74
CA LEU A 123 9.48 3.03 28.62
C LEU A 123 8.70 1.70 28.58
N SER A 124 7.41 1.74 28.20
CA SER A 124 6.63 0.52 27.93
C SER A 124 7.20 -0.21 26.73
N VAL A 125 7.24 -1.54 26.81
CA VAL A 125 7.75 -2.44 25.77
C VAL A 125 6.60 -3.03 24.98
N MET A 126 6.67 -2.97 23.66
CA MET A 126 5.64 -3.52 22.78
C MET A 126 6.18 -3.92 21.40
N GLY A 127 5.47 -4.79 20.68
CA GLY A 127 5.72 -5.03 19.26
C GLY A 127 5.23 -3.87 18.39
N VAL A 128 5.60 -3.86 17.10
CA VAL A 128 5.10 -2.87 16.14
C VAL A 128 3.72 -3.24 15.59
N GLY A 129 3.44 -4.53 15.39
CA GLY A 129 2.15 -5.02 14.89
C GLY A 129 2.23 -6.52 14.63
N SER A 130 2.70 -6.88 13.45
CA SER A 130 2.76 -8.26 12.95
C SER A 130 3.64 -9.22 13.76
N TRP A 131 3.14 -10.43 13.94
CA TRP A 131 3.79 -11.56 14.62
C TRP A 131 3.89 -12.78 13.69
N PRO A 132 4.94 -13.61 13.77
CA PRO A 132 5.10 -14.77 12.89
C PRO A 132 3.91 -15.73 13.00
N ARG A 133 3.26 -15.98 11.85
CA ARG A 133 2.06 -16.82 11.75
C ARG A 133 2.44 -18.30 11.71
N PRO A 134 1.75 -19.18 12.45
CA PRO A 134 1.89 -20.62 12.26
C PRO A 134 1.55 -21.05 10.82
N SER A 135 2.21 -22.09 10.31
CA SER A 135 2.00 -22.56 8.94
C SER A 135 0.56 -22.98 8.63
N TRP A 136 -0.18 -23.46 9.63
CA TRP A 136 -1.59 -23.80 9.48
C TRP A 136 -2.50 -22.57 9.29
N VAL A 137 -2.09 -21.41 9.81
CA VAL A 137 -2.78 -20.13 9.59
C VAL A 137 -2.48 -19.62 8.18
N VAL A 138 -1.22 -19.66 7.75
CA VAL A 138 -0.83 -19.27 6.39
C VAL A 138 -1.63 -20.07 5.36
N ARG A 139 -1.74 -21.40 5.53
CA ARG A 139 -2.59 -22.23 4.67
C ARG A 139 -4.05 -21.80 4.69
N ALA A 140 -4.60 -21.51 5.87
CA ALA A 140 -5.99 -21.09 6.01
C ALA A 140 -6.27 -19.73 5.36
N ILE A 141 -5.31 -18.78 5.39
CA ILE A 141 -5.38 -17.51 4.66
C ILE A 141 -5.51 -17.77 3.17
N HIS A 142 -4.64 -18.63 2.60
CA HIS A 142 -4.72 -18.98 1.17
C HIS A 142 -6.06 -19.66 0.83
N GLU A 143 -6.47 -20.65 1.62
CA GLU A 143 -7.75 -21.35 1.41
C GLU A 143 -8.95 -20.39 1.50
N HIS A 144 -8.93 -19.40 2.39
CA HIS A 144 -9.96 -18.37 2.50
C HIS A 144 -9.97 -17.42 1.29
N LEU A 145 -8.80 -16.90 0.89
CA LEU A 145 -8.64 -16.04 -0.30
C LEU A 145 -9.06 -16.73 -1.61
N GLU A 146 -8.94 -18.06 -1.66
CA GLU A 146 -9.35 -18.91 -2.80
C GLU A 146 -10.81 -19.41 -2.68
N GLY A 147 -11.54 -19.03 -1.64
CA GLY A 147 -12.93 -19.41 -1.42
C GLY A 147 -13.15 -20.87 -1.04
N ARG A 148 -12.10 -21.57 -0.60
CA ARG A 148 -12.12 -22.97 -0.15
C ARG A 148 -12.37 -23.13 1.36
N LEU A 149 -12.23 -22.05 2.13
CA LEU A 149 -12.51 -22.00 3.57
C LEU A 149 -13.61 -20.96 3.82
N SER A 150 -14.60 -21.31 4.65
CA SER A 150 -15.67 -20.37 5.00
C SER A 150 -15.18 -19.25 5.92
N ASP A 151 -15.89 -18.11 5.94
CA ASP A 151 -15.58 -17.00 6.85
C ASP A 151 -15.60 -17.42 8.33
N GLU A 152 -16.52 -18.31 8.72
CA GLU A 152 -16.65 -18.80 10.10
C GLU A 152 -15.49 -19.69 10.52
N GLU A 153 -15.08 -20.62 9.64
CA GLU A 153 -13.91 -21.48 9.88
C GLU A 153 -12.63 -20.65 9.90
N PHE A 154 -12.49 -19.69 8.99
CA PHE A 154 -11.33 -18.80 8.95
C PHE A 154 -11.24 -17.92 10.20
N ALA A 155 -12.37 -17.36 10.66
CA ALA A 155 -12.42 -16.58 11.89
C ALA A 155 -12.00 -17.41 13.12
N THR A 156 -12.39 -18.69 13.17
CA THR A 156 -12.00 -19.62 14.25
C THR A 156 -10.49 -19.87 14.24
N VAL A 157 -9.91 -20.16 13.07
CA VAL A 157 -8.46 -20.32 12.88
C VAL A 157 -7.71 -19.07 13.33
N CYS A 158 -8.16 -17.88 12.92
CA CYS A 158 -7.53 -16.61 13.29
C CYS A 158 -7.61 -16.34 14.80
N ALA A 159 -8.73 -16.67 15.43
CA ALA A 159 -8.89 -16.51 16.87
C ALA A 159 -7.91 -17.40 17.66
N ASP A 160 -7.72 -18.66 17.26
CA ASP A 160 -6.75 -19.56 17.89
C ASP A 160 -5.31 -19.07 17.72
N ALA A 161 -4.98 -18.55 16.54
CA ALA A 161 -3.67 -17.98 16.26
C ALA A 161 -3.40 -16.73 17.11
N THR A 162 -4.42 -15.86 17.22
CA THR A 162 -4.37 -14.64 18.04
C THR A 162 -4.13 -14.97 19.51
N ARG A 163 -4.77 -16.01 20.06
CA ARG A 163 -4.49 -16.49 21.44
C ARG A 163 -3.02 -16.86 21.62
N LEU A 164 -2.41 -17.52 20.63
CA LEU A 164 -0.99 -17.89 20.69
C LEU A 164 -0.08 -16.65 20.62
N ALA A 165 -0.39 -15.69 19.74
CA ALA A 165 0.38 -14.45 19.60
C ALA A 165 0.30 -13.57 20.85
N VAL A 166 -0.89 -13.44 21.46
CA VAL A 166 -1.08 -12.75 22.74
C VAL A 166 -0.28 -13.43 23.84
N ALA A 167 -0.40 -14.75 23.98
CA ALA A 167 0.34 -15.50 24.99
C ALA A 167 1.86 -15.37 24.84
N ASP A 168 2.37 -15.35 23.61
CA ASP A 168 3.79 -15.13 23.33
C ASP A 168 4.29 -13.76 23.79
N GLN A 169 3.55 -12.71 23.44
CA GLN A 169 3.87 -11.33 23.82
C GLN A 169 3.81 -11.17 25.35
N GLU A 170 2.80 -11.76 26.00
CA GLU A 170 2.68 -11.70 27.44
C GLU A 170 3.82 -12.43 28.17
N GLN A 171 4.20 -13.60 27.68
CA GLN A 171 5.34 -14.38 28.21
C GLN A 171 6.68 -13.68 27.98
N ALA A 172 6.83 -12.95 26.86
CA ALA A 172 7.99 -12.09 26.63
C ALA A 172 7.99 -10.83 27.53
N GLY A 173 6.89 -10.57 28.24
CA GLY A 173 6.76 -9.46 29.17
C GLY A 173 6.41 -8.13 28.51
N ALA A 174 5.78 -8.14 27.33
CA ALA A 174 5.27 -6.93 26.70
C ALA A 174 4.25 -6.21 27.59
N ASP A 175 4.36 -4.89 27.67
CA ASP A 175 3.48 -4.01 28.43
C ASP A 175 2.23 -3.63 27.63
N VAL A 176 2.31 -3.63 26.29
CA VAL A 176 1.19 -3.36 25.37
C VAL A 176 1.08 -4.51 24.37
N ILE A 177 -0.13 -5.00 24.15
CA ILE A 177 -0.41 -6.23 23.37
C ILE A 177 -1.09 -5.86 22.05
N SER A 178 -0.70 -6.52 20.95
CA SER A 178 -1.44 -6.53 19.69
C SER A 178 -1.98 -7.94 19.39
N ASP A 179 -2.86 -8.05 18.41
CA ASP A 179 -3.35 -9.32 17.89
C ASP A 179 -2.27 -10.11 17.12
N GLY A 180 -1.19 -9.43 16.74
CA GLY A 180 -0.12 -10.00 15.92
C GLY A 180 -0.48 -10.09 14.43
N GLU A 181 -1.56 -9.46 13.99
CA GLU A 181 -2.08 -9.43 12.62
C GLU A 181 -2.34 -10.83 12.04
N GLN A 182 -2.72 -11.80 12.88
CA GLN A 182 -2.68 -13.22 12.51
C GLN A 182 -3.59 -13.58 11.34
N GLY A 183 -4.70 -12.87 11.15
CA GLY A 183 -5.64 -13.10 10.04
C GLY A 183 -5.30 -12.37 8.74
N ARG A 184 -4.19 -11.63 8.69
CA ARG A 184 -3.84 -10.78 7.54
C ARG A 184 -2.78 -11.45 6.65
N ASP A 185 -2.96 -11.38 5.33
CA ASP A 185 -1.97 -11.83 4.34
C ASP A 185 -0.74 -10.90 4.33
N ASN A 186 -0.99 -9.59 4.40
CA ASN A 186 0.00 -8.57 4.65
C ASN A 186 -0.61 -7.36 5.38
N TYR A 187 0.24 -6.38 5.70
CA TYR A 187 -0.11 -5.22 6.50
C TYR A 187 -1.06 -4.20 5.86
N ALA A 188 -1.32 -4.27 4.54
CA ALA A 188 -2.05 -3.22 3.82
C ALA A 188 -3.19 -3.71 2.90
N SER A 189 -2.95 -4.74 2.08
CA SER A 189 -3.91 -5.17 1.04
C SER A 189 -5.23 -5.64 1.63
N PHE A 190 -5.22 -6.27 2.81
CA PHE A 190 -6.40 -6.85 3.46
C PHE A 190 -7.56 -5.85 3.59
N VAL A 191 -7.26 -4.55 3.74
CA VAL A 191 -8.26 -3.48 3.79
C VAL A 191 -9.13 -3.48 2.54
N GLY A 192 -8.53 -3.62 1.34
CA GLY A 192 -9.29 -3.66 0.09
C GLY A 192 -10.21 -4.89 -0.06
N GLY A 193 -9.98 -5.95 0.72
CA GLY A 193 -10.90 -7.09 0.82
C GLY A 193 -12.12 -6.83 1.71
N LEU A 194 -12.08 -5.78 2.55
CA LEU A 194 -13.12 -5.48 3.54
C LEU A 194 -13.96 -4.26 3.18
N LEU A 195 -13.44 -3.34 2.36
CA LEU A 195 -14.16 -2.15 1.91
C LEU A 195 -15.26 -2.49 0.91
N ASP A 196 -16.36 -1.75 0.99
CA ASP A 196 -17.39 -1.78 -0.05
C ASP A 196 -16.80 -1.22 -1.35
N ASN A 197 -17.20 -1.82 -2.47
CA ASN A 197 -16.76 -1.43 -3.82
C ASN A 197 -15.25 -1.56 -4.07
N CYS A 198 -14.51 -2.26 -3.20
CA CYS A 198 -13.12 -2.65 -3.41
C CYS A 198 -12.99 -4.18 -3.40
N ARG A 199 -12.03 -4.71 -4.17
CA ARG A 199 -11.68 -6.14 -4.13
C ARG A 199 -10.20 -6.36 -4.32
N LEU A 200 -9.71 -7.44 -3.73
CA LEU A 200 -8.38 -7.98 -3.98
C LEU A 200 -8.35 -8.74 -5.31
N VAL A 201 -7.63 -8.20 -6.28
CA VAL A 201 -7.43 -8.80 -7.60
C VAL A 201 -6.02 -9.37 -7.69
N PRO A 202 -5.83 -10.61 -8.18
CA PRO A 202 -4.51 -11.16 -8.43
C PRO A 202 -3.71 -10.24 -9.35
N LEU A 203 -2.44 -10.00 -9.00
CA LEU A 203 -1.61 -9.10 -9.78
C LEU A 203 -1.40 -9.61 -11.21
N SER A 204 -1.38 -10.93 -11.40
CA SER A 204 -1.37 -11.59 -12.72
C SER A 204 -2.46 -11.09 -13.65
N ASP A 205 -3.64 -10.80 -13.11
CA ASP A 205 -4.80 -10.36 -13.88
C ASP A 205 -4.66 -8.86 -14.24
N LEU A 206 -3.98 -8.09 -13.38
CA LEU A 206 -3.65 -6.69 -13.61
C LEU A 206 -2.48 -6.51 -14.58
N LEU A 207 -1.55 -7.48 -14.69
CA LEU A 207 -0.43 -7.42 -15.64
C LEU A 207 -0.91 -7.15 -17.07
N ALA A 208 -2.04 -7.73 -17.46
CA ALA A 208 -2.62 -7.53 -18.79
C ALA A 208 -3.04 -6.08 -19.07
N MET A 209 -3.17 -5.26 -18.02
CA MET A 209 -3.60 -3.86 -18.07
C MET A 209 -2.44 -2.86 -17.90
N VAL A 210 -1.22 -3.34 -17.60
CA VAL A 210 -0.03 -2.50 -17.44
C VAL A 210 0.62 -2.24 -18.81
N GLU A 211 1.08 -1.01 -19.07
CA GLU A 211 1.69 -0.61 -20.35
C GLU A 211 2.89 -1.48 -20.77
N HIS A 212 3.67 -1.97 -19.80
CA HIS A 212 4.89 -2.78 -20.00
C HIS A 212 4.86 -4.03 -19.10
N PRO A 213 4.08 -5.06 -19.47
CA PRO A 213 3.85 -6.23 -18.60
C PRO A 213 5.11 -7.07 -18.39
N ASP A 214 5.99 -7.18 -19.39
CA ASP A 214 7.22 -7.99 -19.31
C ASP A 214 8.27 -7.35 -18.39
N GLU A 215 8.39 -6.03 -18.41
CA GLU A 215 9.29 -5.29 -17.51
C GLU A 215 8.79 -5.37 -16.07
N PHE A 216 7.48 -5.22 -15.87
CA PHE A 216 6.87 -5.31 -14.55
C PHE A 216 6.95 -6.73 -13.98
N LYS A 217 6.79 -7.76 -14.81
CA LYS A 217 7.01 -9.15 -14.39
C LYS A 217 8.47 -9.41 -14.01
N ALA A 218 9.43 -8.90 -14.80
CA ALA A 218 10.85 -9.01 -14.47
C ALA A 218 11.22 -8.30 -13.16
N GLU A 219 10.55 -7.19 -12.83
CA GLU A 219 10.70 -6.49 -11.56
C GLU A 219 10.19 -7.35 -10.38
N LEU A 220 9.00 -7.94 -10.50
CA LEU A 220 8.45 -8.85 -9.48
C LEU A 220 9.35 -10.07 -9.25
N ASP A 221 9.83 -10.68 -10.34
CA ASP A 221 10.75 -11.82 -10.27
C ASP A 221 12.08 -11.43 -9.60
N SER A 222 12.57 -10.21 -9.83
CA SER A 222 13.81 -9.71 -9.20
C SER A 222 13.69 -9.43 -7.70
N LEU A 223 12.47 -9.23 -7.22
CA LEU A 223 12.15 -9.00 -5.81
C LEU A 223 11.80 -10.30 -5.07
N ASP A 224 11.93 -11.45 -5.73
CA ASP A 224 11.47 -12.76 -5.24
C ASP A 224 9.98 -12.76 -4.83
N VAL A 225 9.15 -11.93 -5.49
CA VAL A 225 7.73 -11.84 -5.20
C VAL A 225 6.93 -12.63 -6.24
N PRO A 226 6.28 -13.75 -5.89
CA PRO A 226 5.49 -14.50 -6.85
C PRO A 226 4.25 -13.67 -7.25
N ALA A 227 4.17 -13.25 -8.52
CA ALA A 227 3.06 -12.44 -9.03
C ALA A 227 1.68 -13.10 -8.82
N GLU A 228 1.63 -14.44 -8.79
CA GLU A 228 0.40 -15.22 -8.58
C GLU A 228 -0.06 -15.23 -7.11
N SER A 229 0.82 -14.95 -6.15
CA SER A 229 0.49 -14.91 -4.72
C SER A 229 0.19 -13.50 -4.21
N VAL A 230 0.47 -12.45 -5.00
CA VAL A 230 0.15 -11.07 -4.61
C VAL A 230 -1.18 -10.63 -5.18
N ARG A 231 -2.04 -10.13 -4.28
CA ARG A 231 -3.29 -9.51 -4.64
C ARG A 231 -3.22 -8.02 -4.35
N HIS A 232 -3.70 -7.23 -5.30
CA HIS A 232 -3.72 -5.78 -5.23
C HIS A 232 -5.17 -5.30 -5.05
N PRO A 233 -5.43 -4.32 -4.17
CA PRO A 233 -6.77 -3.80 -3.98
C PRO A 233 -7.18 -2.89 -5.16
N VAL A 234 -8.31 -3.21 -5.78
CA VAL A 234 -8.84 -2.47 -6.93
C VAL A 234 -10.18 -1.85 -6.55
N VAL A 235 -10.36 -0.57 -6.89
CA VAL A 235 -11.55 0.21 -6.54
C VAL A 235 -12.49 0.29 -7.74
N PHE A 236 -13.75 -0.14 -7.55
CA PHE A 236 -14.77 -0.23 -8.60
C PHE A 236 -15.93 0.76 -8.39
N GLY A 237 -15.96 1.46 -7.27
CA GLY A 237 -16.98 2.45 -6.91
C GLY A 237 -16.59 3.23 -5.65
N PRO A 238 -17.41 4.21 -5.21
CA PRO A 238 -17.15 4.97 -3.98
C PRO A 238 -16.91 4.04 -2.78
N LEU A 239 -15.89 4.30 -1.97
CA LEU A 239 -15.48 3.33 -0.95
C LEU A 239 -16.41 3.42 0.27
N GLY A 240 -16.92 2.29 0.73
CA GLY A 240 -17.75 2.21 1.94
C GLY A 240 -17.14 1.32 3.01
N ARG A 241 -17.65 1.45 4.24
CA ARG A 241 -17.27 0.61 5.39
C ARG A 241 -18.51 0.00 6.03
N SER A 242 -19.16 -0.92 5.31
CA SER A 242 -20.32 -1.68 5.82
C SER A 242 -19.98 -2.64 6.97
N ARG A 243 -18.70 -2.97 7.13
CA ARG A 243 -18.15 -3.84 8.18
C ARG A 243 -16.86 -3.27 8.76
N PRO A 244 -16.48 -3.61 10.01
CA PRO A 244 -15.22 -3.15 10.58
C PRO A 244 -13.99 -3.68 9.83
N LEU A 245 -12.88 -2.92 9.88
CA LEU A 245 -11.61 -3.34 9.29
C LEU A 245 -10.85 -4.29 10.22
N VAL A 246 -10.65 -3.87 11.47
CA VAL A 246 -9.85 -4.59 12.49
C VAL A 246 -10.51 -4.60 13.86
N ALA A 247 -11.68 -3.97 14.04
CA ALA A 247 -12.38 -3.95 15.32
C ALA A 247 -12.65 -5.35 15.88
N ASN A 248 -13.01 -6.33 15.04
CA ASN A 248 -13.21 -7.72 15.47
C ASN A 248 -11.91 -8.34 16.02
N GLU A 249 -10.77 -8.02 15.42
CA GLU A 249 -9.45 -8.47 15.89
C GLU A 249 -9.14 -7.83 17.27
N ALA A 250 -9.45 -6.53 17.41
CA ALA A 250 -9.25 -5.82 18.67
C ALA A 250 -10.15 -6.35 19.80
N GLU A 251 -11.42 -6.63 19.55
CA GLU A 251 -12.34 -7.24 20.52
C GLU A 251 -11.83 -8.59 21.02
N GLN A 252 -11.27 -9.40 20.13
CA GLN A 252 -10.66 -10.67 20.51
C GLN A 252 -9.51 -10.46 21.49
N VAL A 253 -8.57 -9.55 21.20
CA VAL A 253 -7.44 -9.28 22.12
C VAL A 253 -7.90 -8.69 23.44
N LEU A 254 -8.85 -7.75 23.42
CA LEU A 254 -9.43 -7.16 24.63
C LEU A 254 -10.10 -8.21 25.52
N SER A 255 -10.60 -9.31 24.95
CA SER A 255 -11.14 -10.44 25.72
C SER A 255 -10.09 -11.35 26.37
N LEU A 256 -8.81 -11.19 25.99
CA LEU A 256 -7.71 -12.08 26.40
C LEU A 256 -6.75 -11.45 27.42
N THR A 257 -6.73 -10.13 27.56
CA THR A 257 -5.77 -9.43 28.43
C THR A 257 -6.33 -8.13 28.99
N ASP A 258 -5.90 -7.77 30.20
CA ASP A 258 -6.18 -6.46 30.83
C ASP A 258 -5.10 -5.41 30.51
N ARG A 259 -4.03 -5.81 29.79
CA ARG A 259 -2.96 -4.88 29.39
C ARG A 259 -3.46 -3.91 28.31
N PRO A 260 -2.87 -2.72 28.18
CA PRO A 260 -3.15 -1.83 27.05
C PRO A 260 -3.08 -2.58 25.71
N VAL A 261 -4.12 -2.42 24.88
CA VAL A 261 -4.20 -3.04 23.55
C VAL A 261 -3.88 -2.03 22.47
N LYS A 262 -3.08 -2.44 21.48
CA LYS A 262 -2.77 -1.65 20.29
C LYS A 262 -3.33 -2.30 19.03
N ALA A 263 -4.00 -1.51 18.20
CA ALA A 263 -4.43 -1.91 16.86
C ALA A 263 -3.58 -1.20 15.81
N ALA A 264 -3.07 -1.95 14.82
CA ALA A 264 -2.32 -1.42 13.69
C ALA A 264 -3.21 -1.40 12.43
N LEU A 265 -3.20 -0.27 11.72
CA LEU A 265 -3.87 -0.03 10.46
C LEU A 265 -2.85 0.49 9.44
N PRO A 266 -2.99 0.17 8.14
CA PRO A 266 -2.24 0.88 7.12
C PRO A 266 -2.62 2.37 7.11
N GLY A 267 -1.65 3.23 6.86
CA GLY A 267 -1.87 4.66 6.86
C GLY A 267 -2.67 5.17 5.66
N PRO A 268 -3.33 6.34 5.78
CA PRO A 268 -4.18 6.88 4.72
C PRO A 268 -3.40 7.20 3.44
N TYR A 269 -2.14 7.63 3.51
CA TYR A 269 -1.35 7.97 2.33
C TYR A 269 -0.88 6.70 1.61
N LEU A 270 -0.36 5.72 2.38
CA LEU A 270 -0.11 4.37 1.87
C LEU A 270 -1.34 3.81 1.14
N LEU A 271 -2.52 3.82 1.77
CA LEU A 271 -3.75 3.31 1.14
C LEU A 271 -4.14 4.10 -0.11
N THR A 272 -3.96 5.43 -0.10
CA THR A 272 -4.26 6.27 -1.27
C THR A 272 -3.41 5.88 -2.46
N ARG A 273 -2.09 5.68 -2.26
CA ARG A 273 -1.19 5.24 -3.32
C ARG A 273 -1.38 3.78 -3.71
N LEU A 274 -1.76 2.93 -2.75
CA LEU A 274 -2.03 1.51 -2.97
C LEU A 274 -3.31 1.29 -3.78
N MET A 275 -4.35 2.12 -3.60
CA MET A 275 -5.65 1.93 -4.24
C MET A 275 -5.86 2.80 -5.49
N TRP A 276 -4.89 3.65 -5.82
CA TRP A 276 -4.90 4.42 -7.06
C TRP A 276 -4.30 3.60 -8.21
N LEU A 277 -5.17 3.14 -9.11
CA LEU A 277 -4.78 2.51 -10.37
C LEU A 277 -5.30 3.33 -11.54
N ASP A 278 -4.37 3.81 -12.37
CA ASP A 278 -4.71 4.44 -13.63
C ASP A 278 -5.55 3.47 -14.50
N CYS A 279 -6.46 4.01 -15.30
CA CYS A 279 -7.40 3.27 -16.15
C CYS A 279 -8.53 2.52 -15.43
N ILE A 280 -8.49 2.36 -14.10
CA ILE A 280 -9.57 1.72 -13.32
C ILE A 280 -10.17 2.70 -12.31
N THR A 281 -9.35 3.19 -11.37
CA THR A 281 -9.81 4.04 -10.27
C THR A 281 -10.23 5.43 -10.77
N ASP A 282 -9.60 5.90 -11.85
CA ASP A 282 -9.94 7.16 -12.56
C ASP A 282 -11.34 7.17 -13.20
N ARG A 283 -11.97 6.00 -13.36
CA ARG A 283 -13.38 5.88 -13.78
C ARG A 283 -14.35 6.15 -12.64
N VAL A 284 -13.87 6.09 -11.40
CA VAL A 284 -14.66 6.24 -10.17
C VAL A 284 -14.43 7.61 -9.53
N TYR A 285 -13.16 8.02 -9.43
CA TYR A 285 -12.76 9.30 -8.84
C TYR A 285 -11.99 10.13 -9.86
N ALA A 286 -12.20 11.45 -9.87
CA ALA A 286 -11.48 12.31 -10.80
C ALA A 286 -10.00 12.48 -10.44
N SER A 287 -9.62 12.17 -9.19
CA SER A 287 -8.26 12.33 -8.68
C SER A 287 -8.01 11.46 -7.45
N ARG A 288 -6.72 11.23 -7.14
CA ARG A 288 -6.31 10.55 -5.91
C ARG A 288 -6.74 11.32 -4.66
N GLU A 289 -6.83 12.64 -4.75
CA GLU A 289 -7.30 13.51 -3.67
C GLU A 289 -8.78 13.23 -3.37
N GLU A 290 -9.60 12.98 -4.40
CA GLU A 290 -10.99 12.56 -4.21
C GLU A 290 -11.09 11.17 -3.57
N LEU A 291 -10.31 10.19 -4.03
CA LEU A 291 -10.22 8.86 -3.40
C LEU A 291 -9.80 8.98 -1.93
N SER A 292 -8.81 9.83 -1.63
CA SER A 292 -8.28 10.01 -0.29
C SER A 292 -9.33 10.51 0.71
N ASN A 293 -10.38 11.21 0.24
CA ASN A 293 -11.47 11.65 1.11
C ASN A 293 -12.26 10.47 1.67
N ASP A 294 -12.51 9.45 0.87
CA ASP A 294 -13.17 8.24 1.33
C ASP A 294 -12.26 7.40 2.23
N ILE A 295 -10.98 7.28 1.90
CA ILE A 295 -9.98 6.58 2.75
C ILE A 295 -9.90 7.25 4.13
N VAL A 296 -9.78 8.59 4.17
CA VAL A 296 -9.75 9.35 5.42
C VAL A 296 -11.01 9.10 6.24
N ARG A 297 -12.18 9.14 5.61
CA ARG A 297 -13.46 8.91 6.29
C ARG A 297 -13.53 7.50 6.88
N VAL A 298 -13.24 6.48 6.08
CA VAL A 298 -13.26 5.07 6.49
C VAL A 298 -12.31 4.82 7.66
N LEU A 299 -11.07 5.30 7.60
CA LEU A 299 -10.11 5.13 8.69
C LEU A 299 -10.54 5.89 9.94
N LYS A 300 -11.12 7.09 9.79
CA LYS A 300 -11.66 7.85 10.92
C LYS A 300 -12.80 7.10 11.60
N GLU A 301 -13.74 6.55 10.84
CA GLU A 301 -14.81 5.70 11.36
C GLU A 301 -14.26 4.47 12.12
N GLU A 302 -13.26 3.79 11.56
CA GLU A 302 -12.61 2.65 12.20
C GLU A 302 -11.91 3.05 13.52
N CYS A 303 -11.21 4.19 13.54
CA CYS A 303 -10.53 4.68 14.73
C CYS A 303 -11.50 4.99 15.87
N HIS A 304 -12.59 5.69 15.57
CA HIS A 304 -13.63 5.93 16.56
C HIS A 304 -14.20 4.62 17.10
N HIS A 305 -14.45 3.64 16.22
CA HIS A 305 -14.93 2.32 16.64
C HIS A 305 -13.94 1.62 17.57
N LEU A 306 -12.66 1.53 17.20
CA LEU A 306 -11.60 0.93 18.01
C LEU A 306 -11.44 1.61 19.37
N LEU A 307 -11.43 2.94 19.40
CA LEU A 307 -11.27 3.68 20.65
C LEU A 307 -12.50 3.53 21.56
N SER A 308 -13.70 3.37 21.00
CA SER A 308 -14.94 3.09 21.74
C SER A 308 -14.97 1.68 22.36
N LEU A 309 -14.18 0.73 21.82
CA LEU A 309 -14.01 -0.60 22.40
C LEU A 309 -13.01 -0.63 23.57
N GLY A 310 -12.26 0.45 23.79
CA GLY A 310 -11.21 0.51 24.82
C GLY A 310 -9.79 0.23 24.31
N VAL A 311 -9.55 0.26 23.00
CA VAL A 311 -8.19 0.10 22.43
C VAL A 311 -7.28 1.26 22.87
N SER A 312 -6.22 0.99 23.62
CA SER A 312 -5.33 2.02 24.18
C SER A 312 -4.57 2.82 23.13
N LEU A 313 -4.27 2.25 21.96
CA LEU A 313 -3.50 2.93 20.91
C LEU A 313 -3.90 2.44 19.52
N VAL A 314 -4.20 3.36 18.61
CA VAL A 314 -4.36 3.08 17.17
C VAL A 314 -3.13 3.60 16.43
N GLN A 315 -2.47 2.72 15.69
CA GLN A 315 -1.25 3.01 14.93
C GLN A 315 -1.55 2.99 13.43
N PHE A 316 -1.00 3.95 12.69
CA PHE A 316 -0.99 3.97 11.23
C PHE A 316 0.40 3.68 10.68
N ASP A 317 0.50 2.67 9.81
CA ASP A 317 1.76 2.29 9.18
C ASP A 317 1.96 3.07 7.87
N GLU A 318 2.97 3.93 7.85
CA GLU A 318 3.32 4.80 6.71
C GLU A 318 4.79 4.62 6.28
N PRO A 319 5.23 3.39 5.91
CA PRO A 319 6.59 3.17 5.41
C PRO A 319 6.88 3.94 4.11
N VAL A 320 5.83 4.32 3.39
CA VAL A 320 5.88 5.07 2.13
C VAL A 320 6.46 6.48 2.32
N LEU A 321 6.39 7.06 3.52
CA LEU A 321 7.04 8.35 3.78
C LEU A 321 8.57 8.27 3.56
N SER A 322 9.20 7.19 4.02
CA SER A 322 10.62 6.94 3.74
C SER A 322 10.87 6.70 2.26
N GLU A 323 9.97 5.98 1.60
CA GLU A 323 10.07 5.70 0.17
C GLU A 323 10.12 7.00 -0.65
N VAL A 324 9.17 7.92 -0.43
CA VAL A 324 9.08 9.23 -1.11
C VAL A 324 10.40 10.00 -1.05
N VAL A 325 11.11 9.92 0.08
CA VAL A 325 12.40 10.61 0.26
C VAL A 325 13.57 9.86 -0.38
N PHE A 326 13.65 8.55 -0.20
CA PHE A 326 14.89 7.80 -0.47
C PHE A 326 14.93 7.09 -1.83
N THR A 327 13.80 6.91 -2.52
CA THR A 327 13.80 6.31 -3.86
C THR A 327 13.98 7.34 -4.98
N GLY A 328 13.64 8.61 -4.72
CA GLY A 328 13.76 9.72 -5.66
C GLY A 328 12.93 9.54 -6.96
N PRO A 329 12.89 10.55 -7.85
CA PRO A 329 12.07 10.52 -9.07
C PRO A 329 12.53 9.51 -10.15
N LYS A 330 13.58 8.72 -9.85
CA LYS A 330 14.18 7.76 -10.81
C LYS A 330 13.64 6.34 -10.69
N ASN A 331 13.04 5.96 -9.56
CA ASN A 331 12.34 4.69 -9.44
C ASN A 331 10.85 4.92 -9.71
N LYS A 332 10.47 4.69 -10.97
CA LYS A 332 9.11 4.94 -11.47
C LYS A 332 8.07 3.95 -10.98
N ARG A 333 8.45 2.87 -10.29
CA ARG A 333 7.53 1.92 -9.65
C ARG A 333 8.18 1.43 -8.35
N SER A 334 7.48 1.54 -7.22
CA SER A 334 7.90 0.86 -5.99
C SER A 334 6.79 -0.08 -5.56
N PHE A 335 6.78 -1.25 -6.18
CA PHE A 335 5.94 -2.35 -5.73
C PHE A 335 6.21 -2.77 -4.27
N MET A 336 7.29 -2.27 -3.64
CA MET A 336 7.76 -2.62 -2.29
C MET A 336 6.70 -2.40 -1.19
N CYS A 337 5.71 -1.52 -1.41
CA CYS A 337 4.58 -1.31 -0.51
C CYS A 337 3.22 -1.67 -1.13
N GLY A 338 3.22 -2.34 -2.30
CA GLY A 338 2.04 -2.55 -3.14
C GLY A 338 1.53 -1.29 -3.86
N ALA A 339 2.11 -0.13 -3.55
CA ALA A 339 1.70 1.18 -4.06
C ALA A 339 2.45 1.56 -5.35
N LEU A 340 1.75 2.05 -6.37
CA LEU A 340 2.43 2.59 -7.54
C LEU A 340 3.21 3.86 -7.12
N SER A 341 4.42 4.05 -7.64
CA SER A 341 5.21 5.23 -7.28
C SER A 341 4.89 6.41 -8.16
N GLU A 342 4.80 7.57 -7.54
CA GLU A 342 4.43 8.81 -8.17
C GLU A 342 5.65 9.65 -8.55
N SER A 343 5.47 10.50 -9.55
CA SER A 343 6.52 11.36 -10.12
C SER A 343 6.42 12.82 -9.60
N GLY A 344 5.89 13.01 -8.39
CA GLY A 344 5.71 14.32 -7.74
C GLY A 344 6.94 14.85 -6.98
N ASP A 345 6.89 16.12 -6.58
CA ASP A 345 7.87 16.70 -5.65
C ASP A 345 7.71 16.06 -4.25
N ALA A 346 8.82 15.61 -3.66
CA ALA A 346 8.80 14.93 -2.38
C ALA A 346 8.21 15.80 -1.25
N GLY A 347 8.40 17.13 -1.30
CA GLY A 347 7.84 18.04 -0.31
C GLY A 347 6.31 18.13 -0.40
N GLU A 348 5.77 18.22 -1.62
CA GLU A 348 4.32 18.23 -1.87
C GLU A 348 3.67 16.90 -1.45
N GLU A 349 4.30 15.78 -1.78
CA GLU A 349 3.83 14.44 -1.39
C GLU A 349 3.81 14.24 0.12
N LEU A 350 4.88 14.64 0.82
CA LEU A 350 4.93 14.56 2.29
C LEU A 350 3.91 15.50 2.95
N ALA A 351 3.68 16.68 2.38
CA ALA A 351 2.65 17.60 2.88
C ALA A 351 1.24 17.03 2.69
N PHE A 352 0.98 16.40 1.54
CA PHE A 352 -0.28 15.72 1.30
C PHE A 352 -0.47 14.55 2.28
N ALA A 353 0.54 13.68 2.44
CA ALA A 353 0.51 12.58 3.37
C ALA A 353 0.24 13.03 4.82
N GLY A 354 0.95 14.06 5.29
CA GLY A 354 0.72 14.64 6.62
C GLY A 354 -0.69 15.21 6.80
N SER A 355 -1.25 15.84 5.76
CA SER A 355 -2.62 16.33 5.77
C SER A 355 -3.64 15.19 5.92
N LEU A 356 -3.46 14.08 5.20
CA LEU A 356 -4.36 12.92 5.31
C LEU A 356 -4.33 12.31 6.71
N ILE A 357 -3.14 12.09 7.28
CA ILE A 357 -2.96 11.55 8.64
C ILE A 357 -3.68 12.45 9.66
N ASN A 358 -3.45 13.77 9.58
CA ASN A 358 -4.05 14.74 10.51
C ASN A 358 -5.58 14.75 10.41
N ARG A 359 -6.15 14.62 9.21
CA ARG A 359 -7.61 14.56 9.00
C ARG A 359 -8.23 13.30 9.59
N VAL A 360 -7.53 12.15 9.51
CA VAL A 360 -8.00 10.90 10.12
C VAL A 360 -8.09 11.03 11.64
N VAL A 361 -7.06 11.60 12.27
CA VAL A 361 -6.97 11.68 13.74
C VAL A 361 -7.63 12.92 14.34
N GLU A 362 -8.19 13.82 13.52
CA GLU A 362 -8.84 15.04 13.97
C GLU A 362 -10.00 14.74 14.94
N GLY A 363 -9.89 15.28 16.15
CA GLY A 363 -10.87 15.08 17.23
C GLY A 363 -10.59 13.88 18.12
N LEU A 364 -9.60 13.04 17.78
CA LEU A 364 -9.22 11.89 18.60
C LEU A 364 -8.23 12.28 19.72
N PRO A 365 -8.19 11.52 20.83
CA PRO A 365 -7.19 11.73 21.87
C PRO A 365 -5.79 11.48 21.32
N LEU A 366 -4.94 12.52 21.29
CA LEU A 366 -3.58 12.43 20.75
C LEU A 366 -2.79 11.28 21.35
N SER A 367 -2.86 11.08 22.66
CA SER A 367 -2.17 10.00 23.39
C SER A 367 -2.54 8.58 22.95
N ARG A 368 -3.61 8.41 22.18
CA ARG A 368 -4.12 7.13 21.66
C ARG A 368 -3.98 6.99 20.14
N THR A 369 -3.22 7.86 19.51
CA THR A 369 -2.90 7.78 18.07
C THR A 369 -1.39 7.75 17.84
N ALA A 370 -0.96 6.97 16.86
CA ALA A 370 0.44 6.82 16.49
C ALA A 370 0.65 6.67 14.99
N VAL A 371 1.85 7.00 14.53
CA VAL A 371 2.32 6.66 13.18
C VAL A 371 3.60 5.84 13.28
N HIS A 372 3.70 4.76 12.51
CA HIS A 372 4.94 4.01 12.32
C HIS A 372 5.57 4.35 10.98
N VAL A 373 6.87 4.65 10.99
CA VAL A 373 7.66 4.90 9.79
C VAL A 373 8.94 4.07 9.85
N CYS A 374 9.13 3.20 8.87
CA CYS A 374 10.33 2.37 8.72
C CYS A 374 10.92 2.52 7.32
N ARG A 375 11.92 1.70 7.01
CA ARG A 375 12.67 1.72 5.73
C ARG A 375 12.58 0.38 5.00
N GLY A 376 11.51 -0.35 5.21
CA GLY A 376 11.27 -1.64 4.59
C GLY A 376 11.55 -2.84 5.48
N ASN A 377 10.67 -3.84 5.39
CA ASN A 377 10.67 -5.02 6.24
C ASN A 377 10.11 -6.27 5.52
N TRP A 378 10.48 -6.44 4.25
CA TRP A 378 10.08 -7.57 3.40
C TRP A 378 11.18 -8.64 3.22
N THR A 379 12.42 -8.32 3.59
CA THR A 379 13.58 -9.19 3.42
C THR A 379 14.51 -9.10 4.62
N THR A 380 15.29 -10.15 4.84
CA THR A 380 16.38 -10.18 5.83
C THR A 380 17.67 -9.57 5.28
N ASP A 381 17.79 -9.39 3.97
CA ASP A 381 18.92 -8.70 3.34
C ASP A 381 18.78 -7.18 3.52
N GLU A 382 19.56 -6.63 4.45
CA GLU A 382 19.53 -5.19 4.71
C GLU A 382 20.09 -4.33 3.57
N SER A 383 20.87 -4.92 2.65
CA SER A 383 21.53 -4.15 1.59
C SER A 383 20.57 -3.63 0.52
N VAL A 384 19.38 -4.24 0.43
CA VAL A 384 18.32 -3.86 -0.52
C VAL A 384 17.24 -2.99 0.12
N ALA A 385 17.29 -2.77 1.44
CA ALA A 385 16.34 -1.92 2.15
C ALA A 385 16.74 -0.43 2.07
N LEU A 386 15.79 0.49 2.26
CA LEU A 386 16.03 1.93 2.11
C LEU A 386 17.03 2.43 3.16
N THR A 387 17.93 3.35 2.80
CA THR A 387 18.97 3.86 3.71
C THR A 387 18.86 5.38 3.82
N GLY A 388 18.88 5.91 5.06
CA GLY A 388 18.92 7.35 5.27
C GLY A 388 18.41 7.80 6.65
N SER A 389 18.92 8.95 7.11
CA SER A 389 18.50 9.62 8.34
C SER A 389 17.05 10.11 8.27
N TYR A 390 16.37 10.26 9.42
CA TYR A 390 15.04 10.89 9.50
C TYR A 390 15.04 12.40 9.21
N GLU A 391 16.20 13.03 9.02
CA GLU A 391 16.32 14.48 8.79
C GLU A 391 15.36 15.02 7.71
N PRO A 392 15.23 14.41 6.52
CA PRO A 392 14.32 14.91 5.49
C PRO A 392 12.84 14.76 5.85
N LEU A 393 12.52 13.88 6.80
CA LEU A 393 11.16 13.62 7.27
C LEU A 393 10.77 14.49 8.48
N LEU A 394 11.72 15.18 9.12
CA LEU A 394 11.44 15.95 10.34
C LEU A 394 10.32 16.98 10.16
N ALA A 395 10.26 17.64 9.00
CA ALA A 395 9.25 18.66 8.74
C ALA A 395 7.82 18.08 8.76
N VAL A 396 7.60 16.94 8.08
CA VAL A 396 6.30 16.26 8.10
C VAL A 396 6.03 15.61 9.45
N LEU A 397 7.02 14.91 10.05
CA LEU A 397 6.84 14.24 11.34
C LEU A 397 6.49 15.24 12.47
N SER A 398 7.05 16.46 12.41
CA SER A 398 6.78 17.52 13.39
C SER A 398 5.43 18.19 13.19
N SER A 399 4.81 18.09 12.00
CA SER A 399 3.51 18.67 11.70
C SER A 399 2.33 17.71 11.98
N LEU A 400 2.63 16.44 12.28
CA LEU A 400 1.60 15.44 12.60
C LEU A 400 0.95 15.72 13.95
N THR A 401 -0.38 15.63 13.99
CA THR A 401 -1.18 15.75 15.20
C THR A 401 -1.46 14.37 15.80
N VAL A 402 -0.40 13.62 16.09
CA VAL A 402 -0.45 12.30 16.75
C VAL A 402 0.37 12.32 18.05
N GLY A 403 0.08 11.40 18.98
CA GLY A 403 0.79 11.36 20.26
C GLY A 403 2.08 10.56 20.26
N THR A 404 2.28 9.69 19.28
CA THR A 404 3.45 8.79 19.22
C THR A 404 3.95 8.59 17.79
N LEU A 405 5.28 8.57 17.62
CA LEU A 405 5.95 8.11 16.40
C LEU A 405 6.74 6.83 16.70
N PHE A 406 6.46 5.73 16.00
CA PHE A 406 7.25 4.49 16.06
C PHE A 406 8.28 4.49 14.93
N LEU A 407 9.57 4.52 15.28
CA LEU A 407 10.65 4.78 14.34
C LEU A 407 11.71 3.67 14.38
N GLU A 408 12.12 3.21 13.20
CA GLU A 408 13.26 2.33 12.99
C GLU A 408 14.56 3.07 13.33
N LEU A 409 15.31 2.61 14.33
CA LEU A 409 16.48 3.31 14.89
C LEU A 409 17.65 2.40 15.29
N CYS A 410 17.47 1.07 15.38
CA CYS A 410 18.51 0.22 15.97
C CYS A 410 19.64 -0.12 14.99
N THR A 411 19.39 0.00 13.68
CA THR A 411 20.36 -0.28 12.61
C THR A 411 21.14 0.96 12.19
N PRO A 412 22.41 0.83 11.77
CA PRO A 412 23.18 1.96 11.22
C PRO A 412 22.51 2.64 10.01
N ARG A 413 21.69 1.87 9.27
CA ARG A 413 20.93 2.32 8.11
C ARG A 413 19.92 3.42 8.43
N ALA A 414 19.48 3.48 9.69
CA ALA A 414 18.54 4.48 10.17
C ALA A 414 19.15 5.88 10.37
N GLY A 415 20.47 5.99 10.36
CA GLY A 415 21.18 7.24 10.65
C GLY A 415 21.16 7.61 12.14
N GLU A 416 21.46 8.88 12.42
CA GLU A 416 21.71 9.35 13.78
C GLU A 416 20.42 9.76 14.51
N ILE A 417 20.22 9.24 15.72
CA ILE A 417 19.05 9.52 16.57
C ILE A 417 18.99 10.98 17.03
N GLU A 418 20.13 11.67 17.08
CA GLU A 418 20.27 13.07 17.51
C GLU A 418 19.44 14.03 16.67
N VAL A 419 19.17 13.67 15.41
CA VAL A 419 18.29 14.42 14.51
C VAL A 419 16.86 14.52 15.07
N LEU A 420 16.40 13.51 15.83
CA LEU A 420 15.07 13.48 16.43
C LEU A 420 14.92 14.41 17.65
N ALA A 421 16.00 15.03 18.13
CA ALA A 421 15.91 16.06 19.18
C ALA A 421 15.09 17.28 18.73
N GLY A 422 14.95 17.50 17.41
CA GLY A 422 14.10 18.55 16.85
C GLY A 422 12.59 18.28 16.89
N LEU A 423 12.16 17.05 17.21
CA LEU A 423 10.74 16.71 17.28
C LEU A 423 10.03 17.43 18.45
N PRO A 424 8.77 17.88 18.27
CA PRO A 424 7.97 18.47 19.34
C PRO A 424 7.96 17.62 20.62
N ALA A 425 8.11 18.26 21.78
CA ALA A 425 8.14 17.58 23.08
C ALA A 425 6.82 16.88 23.44
N SER A 426 5.71 17.28 22.80
CA SER A 426 4.40 16.65 22.93
C SER A 426 4.31 15.27 22.26
N ILE A 427 5.24 14.94 21.37
CA ILE A 427 5.27 13.67 20.65
C ILE A 427 6.19 12.69 21.38
N ARG A 428 5.64 11.52 21.74
CA ARG A 428 6.42 10.38 22.22
C ARG A 428 7.11 9.68 21.06
N VAL A 429 8.25 9.05 21.34
CA VAL A 429 9.00 8.27 20.35
C VAL A 429 9.02 6.81 20.81
N GLY A 430 8.36 5.94 20.05
CA GLY A 430 8.61 4.51 20.10
C GLY A 430 9.88 4.19 19.33
N ALA A 431 10.98 4.04 20.06
CA ALA A 431 12.28 3.87 19.45
C ALA A 431 12.56 2.38 19.22
N GLY A 432 12.93 2.05 17.98
CA GLY A 432 13.39 0.73 17.59
C GLY A 432 14.72 0.38 18.26
N MET A 433 14.72 -0.73 19.00
CA MET A 433 15.83 -1.19 19.85
C MET A 433 16.42 -2.53 19.42
N VAL A 434 15.65 -3.30 18.66
CA VAL A 434 16.01 -4.62 18.15
C VAL A 434 15.60 -4.73 16.68
N ASN A 435 16.43 -5.40 15.90
CA ASN A 435 16.25 -5.57 14.47
C ASN A 435 15.46 -6.85 14.19
N PRO A 436 14.21 -6.78 13.68
CA PRO A 436 13.42 -7.97 13.38
C PRO A 436 14.03 -8.80 12.24
N LYS A 437 14.82 -8.19 11.34
CA LYS A 437 15.44 -8.85 10.19
C LYS A 437 16.69 -9.68 10.56
N SER A 438 17.30 -9.39 11.70
CA SER A 438 18.50 -10.10 12.13
C SER A 438 18.17 -11.48 12.69
N PRO A 439 18.84 -12.55 12.23
CA PRO A 439 18.68 -13.89 12.82
C PRO A 439 19.26 -13.96 14.24
N GLU A 440 20.17 -13.05 14.58
CA GLU A 440 20.77 -12.98 15.91
C GLU A 440 19.88 -12.18 16.86
N THR A 441 19.71 -12.69 18.08
CA THR A 441 19.02 -11.95 19.14
C THR A 441 20.00 -11.02 19.85
N GLU A 442 19.69 -9.73 19.86
CA GLU A 442 20.49 -8.71 20.52
C GLU A 442 20.61 -8.99 22.02
N THR A 443 21.79 -8.73 22.60
CA THR A 443 21.98 -8.92 24.03
C THR A 443 21.27 -7.83 24.84
N VAL A 444 20.90 -8.15 26.08
CA VAL A 444 20.31 -7.19 27.02
C VAL A 444 21.20 -5.95 27.20
N ASP A 445 22.52 -6.13 27.23
CA ASP A 445 23.48 -5.03 27.43
C ASP A 445 23.61 -4.13 26.19
N ASP A 446 23.52 -4.70 24.98
CA ASP A 446 23.46 -3.90 23.74
C ASP A 446 22.19 -3.05 23.70
N ILE A 447 21.05 -3.66 24.02
CA ILE A 447 19.76 -2.97 24.06
C ILE A 447 19.78 -1.87 25.13
N LEU A 448 20.30 -2.16 26.33
CA LEU A 448 20.40 -1.17 27.41
C LEU A 448 21.20 0.07 26.98
N ARG A 449 22.35 -0.10 26.31
CA ARG A 449 23.13 1.03 25.77
C ARG A 449 22.33 1.86 24.75
N ARG A 450 21.51 1.21 23.92
CA ARG A 450 20.62 1.92 22.97
C ARG A 450 19.54 2.71 23.72
N ILE A 451 18.95 2.14 24.76
CA ILE A 451 17.96 2.81 25.62
C ILE A 451 18.59 4.03 26.30
N GLU A 452 19.78 3.90 26.89
CA GLU A 452 20.52 5.00 27.52
C GLU A 452 20.80 6.13 26.53
N ARG A 453 21.27 5.81 25.32
CA ARG A 453 21.48 6.80 24.25
C ARG A 453 20.16 7.50 23.91
N ALA A 454 19.10 6.74 23.62
CA ALA A 454 17.80 7.32 23.25
C ALA A 454 17.22 8.19 24.36
N ALA A 455 17.31 7.77 25.63
CA ALA A 455 16.85 8.55 26.76
C ALA A 455 17.64 9.84 26.96
N SER A 456 18.95 9.85 26.70
CA SER A 456 19.77 11.07 26.78
C SER A 456 19.46 12.10 25.70
N VAL A 457 19.02 11.65 24.52
CA VAL A 457 18.65 12.52 23.39
C VAL A 457 17.19 12.98 23.47
N LEU A 458 16.28 12.06 23.80
CA LEU A 458 14.83 12.29 23.68
C LEU A 458 14.15 12.53 25.03
N GLY A 459 14.77 12.14 26.14
CA GLY A 459 14.15 12.10 27.46
C GLY A 459 13.37 10.80 27.71
N ALA A 460 13.56 10.18 28.87
CA ALA A 460 12.92 8.91 29.24
C ALA A 460 11.38 9.00 29.29
N GLU A 461 10.84 10.14 29.73
CA GLU A 461 9.39 10.37 29.91
C GLU A 461 8.59 10.31 28.61
N ARG A 462 9.24 10.49 27.45
CA ARG A 462 8.58 10.41 26.14
C ARG A 462 9.01 9.20 25.31
N LEU A 463 9.82 8.30 25.87
CA LEU A 463 10.36 7.15 25.17
C LEU A 463 9.43 5.94 25.35
N LEU A 464 9.13 5.24 24.27
CA LEU A 464 8.57 3.88 24.26
C LEU A 464 9.58 2.96 23.57
N LEU A 465 9.51 1.66 23.84
CA LEU A 465 10.53 0.71 23.42
C LEU A 465 9.93 -0.36 22.52
N THR A 466 10.39 -0.42 21.27
CA THR A 466 9.86 -1.35 20.27
C THR A 466 10.98 -2.04 19.50
N PRO A 467 10.68 -3.11 18.74
CA PRO A 467 11.47 -3.47 17.57
C PRO A 467 11.45 -2.35 16.51
N ASP A 468 12.38 -2.42 15.56
CA ASP A 468 12.46 -1.48 14.42
C ASP A 468 11.23 -1.55 13.49
N CYS A 469 10.61 -2.72 13.37
CA CYS A 469 9.39 -2.95 12.57
C CYS A 469 8.67 -4.21 13.08
N GLY A 470 7.61 -4.66 12.41
CA GLY A 470 6.93 -5.93 12.70
C GLY A 470 7.83 -7.15 12.50
N PHE A 471 7.46 -8.30 13.06
CA PHE A 471 8.24 -9.53 12.91
C PHE A 471 7.82 -10.37 11.68
N ALA A 472 6.66 -10.08 11.08
CA ALA A 472 6.13 -10.83 9.94
C ALA A 472 5.17 -10.00 9.07
N THR A 473 5.72 -9.01 8.34
CA THR A 473 4.96 -8.10 7.46
C THR A 473 4.12 -8.83 6.40
N PHE A 474 4.65 -9.94 5.88
CA PHE A 474 3.97 -10.83 4.92
C PHE A 474 3.82 -12.21 5.56
N CYS A 475 2.66 -12.84 5.40
CA CYS A 475 2.38 -14.15 6.00
C CYS A 475 3.28 -15.25 5.45
N ASP A 476 3.62 -15.20 4.15
CA ASP A 476 4.41 -16.22 3.44
C ASP A 476 5.92 -16.07 3.64
N SER A 477 6.40 -14.89 4.04
CA SER A 477 7.83 -14.59 4.17
C SER A 477 8.11 -13.80 5.45
N PRO A 478 7.97 -14.43 6.62
CA PRO A 478 8.27 -13.77 7.89
C PRO A 478 9.78 -13.50 7.99
N VAL A 479 10.15 -12.25 8.34
CA VAL A 479 11.56 -11.85 8.53
C VAL A 479 12.16 -12.40 9.83
N CYS A 480 11.31 -12.86 10.75
CA CYS A 480 11.73 -13.43 12.02
C CYS A 480 10.93 -14.71 12.35
N SER A 481 11.56 -15.67 13.04
CA SER A 481 10.85 -16.82 13.58
C SER A 481 10.07 -16.44 14.84
N ARG A 482 9.04 -17.23 15.19
CA ARG A 482 8.26 -17.05 16.43
C ARG A 482 9.16 -17.02 17.67
N ASP A 483 10.12 -17.94 17.78
CA ASP A 483 11.04 -17.99 18.91
C ASP A 483 12.01 -16.81 18.92
N GLY A 484 12.47 -16.38 17.74
CA GLY A 484 13.29 -15.16 17.60
C GLY A 484 12.54 -13.91 18.05
N ALA A 485 11.27 -13.76 17.64
CA ALA A 485 10.41 -12.66 18.05
C ALA A 485 10.22 -12.63 19.58
N ARG A 486 9.92 -13.78 20.19
CA ARG A 486 9.82 -13.92 21.66
C ARG A 486 11.12 -13.55 22.36
N ALA A 487 12.25 -14.08 21.89
CA ALA A 487 13.55 -13.85 22.50
C ALA A 487 13.98 -12.37 22.42
N LYS A 488 13.79 -11.73 21.25
CA LYS A 488 14.07 -10.31 21.05
C LYS A 488 13.21 -9.42 21.95
N LEU A 489 11.91 -9.70 22.04
CA LEU A 489 11.00 -8.93 22.88
C LEU A 489 11.28 -9.13 24.38
N ALA A 490 11.64 -10.35 24.79
CA ALA A 490 12.04 -10.66 26.16
C ALA A 490 13.35 -9.96 26.57
N ASN A 491 14.35 -9.93 25.68
CA ASN A 491 15.60 -9.19 25.93
C ASN A 491 15.35 -7.68 26.00
N LEU A 492 14.45 -7.16 25.16
CA LEU A 492 14.02 -5.77 25.22
C LEU A 492 13.36 -5.44 26.57
N LYS A 493 12.46 -6.30 27.06
CA LYS A 493 11.84 -6.15 28.37
C LYS A 493 12.84 -6.20 29.52
N ALA A 494 13.80 -7.13 29.46
CA ALA A 494 14.86 -7.23 30.46
C ALA A 494 15.73 -5.96 30.50
N ALA A 495 16.10 -5.42 29.34
CA ALA A 495 16.87 -4.18 29.24
C ALA A 495 16.10 -2.97 29.77
N ALA A 496 14.82 -2.83 29.39
CA ALA A 496 13.92 -1.79 29.89
C ALA A 496 13.80 -1.83 31.43
N SER A 497 13.68 -3.04 32.00
CA SER A 497 13.59 -3.23 33.44
C SER A 497 14.89 -2.83 34.15
N ARG A 498 16.06 -3.16 33.58
CA ARG A 498 17.36 -2.71 34.11
C ARG A 498 17.50 -1.19 34.08
N PHE A 499 17.12 -0.56 32.98
CA PHE A 499 17.16 0.90 32.85
C PHE A 499 16.25 1.62 33.85
N LYS A 500 15.08 1.07 34.17
CA LYS A 500 14.18 1.64 35.20
C LYS A 500 14.72 1.54 36.63
N MET A 501 15.71 0.69 36.88
CA MET A 501 16.31 0.49 38.21
C MET A 501 17.62 1.28 38.42
N SER A 502 18.26 1.72 37.33
CA SER A 502 19.44 2.59 37.35
C SER A 502 19.05 4.05 37.52
#